data_AF-A0A3R9PP46-F1
#
_entry.id   AF-A0A3R9PP46-F1
#
_cell.length_a   1.000
_cell.length_b   1.000
_cell.length_c   1.000
_cell.angle_alpha   90.00
_cell.angle_beta   90.00
_cell.angle_gamma   90.00
#
_symmetry.space_group_name_H-M   'P 1'
#
loop_
_entity.id
_entity.type
_entity.pdbx_description
1 polymer ?
#
loop_
_entity_poly.entity_id
_entity_poly.type
_entity_poly.pdbx_seq_one_letter_code
_entity_poly.pdbx_strand_id
1 'polypeptide(L)'
;MIFTEEVVLIKGFDHENSLNQFAADQWNQNIIDRIYEGIDEKWLNLLTLKEREETTFCIWYDGTIHQNNIENNNGGTWLLGYTFDTYDRFKEFVTEYYSFEFDDKLLKKLYTDGSLSDRELAELTHEYRG
;
A
#
# COMPACT_ATOMS: atom_id res chain seq x y z
N MET A 1 -0.63 3.48 1.23
CA MET A 1 0.48 3.98 0.40
C MET A 1 1.07 5.18 1.10
N ILE A 2 2.40 5.32 1.11
CA ILE A 2 3.12 6.43 1.76
C ILE A 2 4.01 7.09 0.70
N PHE A 3 3.92 8.41 0.61
CA PHE A 3 4.77 9.21 -0.27
C PHE A 3 5.75 10.03 0.56
N THR A 4 6.98 10.09 0.10
CA THR A 4 8.03 10.94 0.63
C THR A 4 8.83 11.51 -0.54
N GLU A 5 9.75 12.42 -0.26
CA GLU A 5 10.61 12.98 -1.31
C GLU A 5 11.56 11.95 -1.95
N GLU A 6 11.95 10.89 -1.23
CA GLU A 6 12.93 9.91 -1.73
C GLU A 6 12.39 8.47 -1.91
N VAL A 7 11.19 8.15 -1.41
CA VAL A 7 10.53 6.85 -1.64
C VAL A 7 9.02 6.96 -1.80
N VAL A 8 8.45 6.04 -2.57
CA VAL A 8 7.04 5.64 -2.49
C VAL A 8 6.95 4.24 -1.88
N LEU A 9 6.17 4.07 -0.82
CA LEU A 9 5.86 2.77 -0.23
C LEU A 9 4.41 2.38 -0.53
N ILE A 10 4.22 1.22 -1.15
CA ILE A 10 2.93 0.59 -1.34
C ILE A 10 2.93 -0.67 -0.48
N LYS A 11 2.04 -0.71 0.51
CA LYS A 11 1.79 -1.91 1.33
C LYS A 11 0.38 -2.39 1.08
N GLY A 12 0.18 -3.70 1.14
CA GLY A 12 -1.16 -4.26 1.03
C GLY A 12 -1.41 -5.58 1.70
N PHE A 13 -2.68 -5.77 2.00
CA PHE A 13 -3.25 -6.95 2.62
C PHE A 13 -4.21 -7.61 1.64
N ASP A 14 -3.99 -8.89 1.39
CA ASP A 14 -4.89 -9.75 0.65
C ASP A 14 -5.32 -10.87 1.59
N HIS A 15 -6.63 -10.92 1.88
CA HIS A 15 -7.18 -11.86 2.87
C HIS A 15 -7.14 -13.31 2.39
N GLU A 16 -7.10 -13.54 1.07
CA GLU A 16 -6.97 -14.88 0.46
C GLU A 16 -5.52 -15.28 0.24
N ASN A 17 -4.58 -14.37 0.53
CA ASN A 17 -3.16 -14.60 0.35
C ASN A 17 -2.64 -15.63 1.35
N SER A 18 -1.84 -16.58 0.86
CA SER A 18 -1.18 -17.56 1.72
C SER A 18 -0.19 -16.95 2.72
N LEU A 19 0.26 -15.71 2.49
CA LEU A 19 1.18 -14.99 3.39
C LEU A 19 0.44 -14.29 4.54
N ASN A 20 -0.89 -14.29 4.55
CA ASN A 20 -1.70 -13.69 5.61
C ASN A 20 -1.47 -14.42 6.95
N GLN A 21 -0.70 -13.80 7.85
CA GLN A 21 -0.37 -14.37 9.16
C GLN A 21 -1.57 -14.45 10.12
N PHE A 22 -2.64 -13.68 9.88
CA PHE A 22 -3.88 -13.74 10.66
C PHE A 22 -4.75 -14.95 10.29
N ALA A 23 -4.57 -15.51 9.10
CA ALA A 23 -5.24 -16.73 8.64
C ALA A 23 -4.37 -17.99 8.78
N ALA A 24 -3.11 -17.85 9.19
CA ALA A 24 -2.16 -18.95 9.32
C ALA A 24 -2.42 -19.80 10.57
N ASP A 25 -2.22 -21.12 10.45
CA ASP A 25 -2.32 -22.07 11.59
C ASP A 25 -1.32 -21.74 12.71
N GLN A 26 -0.16 -21.18 12.35
CA GLN A 26 0.88 -20.74 13.26
C GLN A 26 1.49 -19.44 12.78
N TRP A 27 1.72 -18.52 13.72
CA TRP A 27 2.40 -17.26 13.46
C TRP A 27 3.84 -17.49 12.98
N ASN A 28 4.19 -16.89 11.84
CA ASN A 28 5.53 -16.99 11.28
C ASN A 28 6.14 -15.60 11.01
N GLN A 29 6.88 -15.10 12.00
CA GLN A 29 7.56 -13.81 11.92
C GLN A 29 8.54 -13.71 10.73
N ASN A 30 9.15 -14.83 10.33
CA ASN A 30 10.09 -14.85 9.21
C ASN A 30 9.44 -14.43 7.88
N ILE A 31 8.15 -14.73 7.69
CA ILE A 31 7.41 -14.29 6.50
C ILE A 31 7.31 -12.77 6.49
N ILE A 32 6.93 -12.16 7.62
CA ILE A 32 6.82 -10.70 7.75
C ILE A 32 8.18 -10.05 7.52
N ASP A 33 9.24 -10.57 8.14
CA ASP A 33 10.59 -10.00 8.02
C ASP A 33 11.06 -10.02 6.55
N ARG A 34 10.75 -11.09 5.81
CA ARG A 34 11.09 -11.24 4.39
C ARG A 34 10.30 -10.31 3.47
N ILE A 35 9.10 -9.85 3.87
CA ILE A 35 8.34 -8.86 3.07
C ILE A 35 9.15 -7.55 2.98
N TYR A 36 9.83 -7.19 4.06
CA TYR A 36 10.56 -5.95 4.20
C TYR A 36 12.08 -6.10 4.01
N GLU A 37 12.57 -7.29 3.66
CA GLU A 37 14.00 -7.52 3.49
C GLU A 37 14.60 -6.55 2.45
N GLY A 38 15.68 -5.85 2.83
CA GLY A 38 16.37 -4.89 1.97
C GLY A 38 15.79 -3.47 1.96
N ILE A 39 14.63 -3.22 2.59
CA ILE A 39 14.17 -1.85 2.79
C ILE A 39 15.06 -1.15 3.83
N ASP A 40 15.40 0.13 3.60
CA ASP A 40 16.12 0.91 4.61
C ASP A 40 15.20 1.20 5.82
N GLU A 41 15.76 1.04 7.02
CA GLU A 41 15.08 1.13 8.31
C GLU A 41 14.31 2.45 8.47
N LYS A 42 14.84 3.56 7.92
CA LYS A 42 14.17 4.86 7.99
C LYS A 42 12.79 4.86 7.32
N TRP A 43 12.63 4.07 6.24
CA TRP A 43 11.36 3.90 5.52
C TRP A 43 10.46 2.89 6.20
N LEU A 44 11.04 1.79 6.72
CA LEU A 44 10.29 0.80 7.49
C LEU A 44 9.64 1.41 8.73
N ASN A 45 10.31 2.38 9.35
CA ASN A 45 9.81 3.12 10.50
C ASN A 45 8.64 4.06 10.19
N LEU A 46 8.31 4.28 8.91
CA LEU A 46 7.07 4.94 8.51
C LEU A 46 5.84 4.04 8.71
N LEU A 47 6.05 2.73 8.89
CA LEU A 47 4.99 1.75 9.14
C LEU A 47 4.90 1.45 10.64
N THR A 48 3.68 1.47 11.17
CA THR A 48 3.42 0.95 12.53
C THR A 48 3.68 -0.56 12.59
N LEU A 49 3.85 -1.10 13.80
CA LEU A 49 4.01 -2.55 13.98
C LEU A 49 2.82 -3.32 13.41
N LYS A 50 1.59 -2.85 13.71
CA LYS A 50 0.36 -3.46 13.21
C LYS A 50 0.29 -3.49 11.69
N GLU A 51 0.65 -2.39 11.03
CA GLU A 51 0.67 -2.35 9.57
C GLU A 51 1.67 -3.31 8.97
N ARG A 52 2.81 -3.53 9.63
CA ARG A 52 3.80 -4.52 9.19
C ARG A 52 3.27 -5.95 9.30
N GLU A 53 2.60 -6.24 10.40
CA GLU A 53 2.00 -7.55 10.68
C GLU A 53 0.83 -7.87 9.72
N GLU A 54 0.03 -6.87 9.35
CA GLU A 54 -1.10 -7.00 8.41
C GLU A 54 -0.69 -7.01 6.94
N THR A 55 0.55 -6.71 6.61
CA THR A 55 0.95 -6.63 5.21
C THR A 55 1.26 -8.02 4.65
N THR A 56 0.71 -8.33 3.47
CA THR A 56 1.01 -9.53 2.67
C THR A 56 1.98 -9.26 1.53
N PHE A 57 2.17 -8.00 1.13
CA PHE A 57 3.23 -7.57 0.20
C PHE A 57 3.62 -6.11 0.43
N CYS A 58 4.89 -5.78 0.17
CA CYS A 58 5.37 -4.41 0.16
C CYS A 58 6.17 -4.14 -1.13
N ILE A 59 5.86 -3.03 -1.77
CA ILE A 59 6.58 -2.49 -2.92
C ILE A 59 7.16 -1.15 -2.49
N TRP A 60 8.42 -0.90 -2.82
CA TRP A 60 9.00 0.42 -2.65
C TRP A 60 9.67 0.91 -3.94
N TYR A 61 9.61 2.22 -4.15
CA TYR A 61 10.22 2.89 -5.30
C TYR A 61 11.11 4.04 -4.83
N ASP A 62 12.41 3.90 -5.03
CA ASP A 62 13.47 4.87 -4.70
C ASP A 62 14.21 5.39 -5.95
N GLY A 63 13.59 5.24 -7.12
CA GLY A 63 14.22 5.34 -8.43
C GLY A 63 14.34 3.98 -9.13
N THR A 64 14.23 2.88 -8.38
CA THR A 64 13.99 1.52 -8.91
C THR A 64 12.80 0.90 -8.19
N ILE A 65 12.04 0.04 -8.87
CA ILE A 65 10.93 -0.71 -8.24
C ILE A 65 11.50 -1.94 -7.55
N HIS A 66 11.14 -2.13 -6.28
CA HIS A 66 11.53 -3.28 -5.49
C HIS A 66 10.30 -3.95 -4.88
N GLN A 67 10.32 -5.28 -4.84
CA GLN A 67 9.34 -6.11 -4.15
C GLN A 67 9.96 -7.47 -3.87
N ASN A 68 9.82 -7.97 -2.64
CA ASN A 68 10.26 -9.31 -2.30
C ASN A 68 9.24 -10.36 -2.78
N ASN A 69 9.71 -11.37 -3.50
CA ASN A 69 8.91 -12.52 -3.92
C ASN A 69 9.05 -13.63 -2.88
N ILE A 70 7.98 -13.91 -2.15
CA ILE A 70 7.97 -14.88 -1.05
C ILE A 70 7.09 -16.04 -1.48
N GLU A 71 7.67 -17.25 -1.54
CA GLU A 71 6.92 -18.47 -1.87
C GLU A 71 6.19 -18.41 -3.22
N ASN A 72 6.80 -17.75 -4.22
CA ASN A 72 6.23 -17.45 -5.53
C ASN A 72 4.99 -16.53 -5.49
N ASN A 73 4.74 -15.89 -4.35
CA ASN A 73 3.72 -14.88 -4.22
C ASN A 73 4.33 -13.50 -4.50
N ASN A 74 3.90 -12.93 -5.62
CA ASN A 74 4.23 -11.57 -6.03
C ASN A 74 3.06 -10.62 -5.78
N GLY A 75 2.17 -10.91 -4.82
CA GLY A 75 0.78 -10.43 -4.68
C GLY A 75 0.44 -8.95 -4.87
N GLY A 76 1.42 -8.06 -4.97
CA GLY A 76 1.24 -6.66 -5.38
C GLY A 76 1.72 -6.29 -6.80
N THR A 77 2.44 -7.15 -7.54
CA THR A 77 3.06 -6.77 -8.83
C THR A 77 2.01 -6.39 -9.89
N TRP A 78 0.79 -6.94 -9.81
CA TRP A 78 -0.31 -6.51 -10.67
C TRP A 78 -0.60 -5.01 -10.50
N LEU A 79 -0.45 -4.46 -9.28
CA LEU A 79 -0.58 -3.02 -8.96
C LEU A 79 0.46 -2.17 -9.71
N LEU A 80 1.63 -2.73 -10.06
CA LEU A 80 2.65 -2.03 -10.85
C LEU A 80 2.26 -1.86 -12.32
N GLY A 81 1.46 -2.77 -12.88
CA GLY A 81 0.87 -2.61 -14.22
C GLY A 81 -0.07 -1.40 -14.31
N TYR A 82 -0.42 -0.87 -13.14
CA TYR A 82 -1.26 0.28 -12.93
C TYR A 82 -0.44 1.50 -12.48
N THR A 83 0.87 1.61 -12.67
CA THR A 83 1.57 2.91 -12.47
C THR A 83 0.91 3.98 -13.36
N PHE A 84 0.06 4.81 -12.77
CA PHE A 84 -1.04 5.45 -13.49
C PHE A 84 -0.58 6.59 -14.38
N ASP A 85 -0.70 6.40 -15.69
CA ASP A 85 -0.52 7.42 -16.72
C ASP A 85 -1.76 8.34 -16.84
N THR A 86 -2.90 7.90 -16.31
CA THR A 86 -4.18 8.61 -16.38
C THR A 86 -4.93 8.57 -15.05
N TYR A 87 -5.72 9.63 -14.79
CA TYR A 87 -6.58 9.71 -13.61
C TYR A 87 -7.60 8.56 -13.55
N ASP A 88 -8.17 8.15 -14.68
CA ASP A 88 -9.21 7.11 -14.70
C ASP A 88 -8.65 5.76 -14.23
N ARG A 89 -7.43 5.40 -14.65
CA ARG A 89 -6.78 4.18 -14.16
C ARG A 89 -6.45 4.29 -12.67
N PHE A 90 -5.98 5.46 -12.21
CA PHE A 90 -5.70 5.69 -10.78
C PHE A 90 -6.96 5.52 -9.95
N LYS A 91 -8.07 6.07 -10.42
CA LYS A 91 -9.38 5.97 -9.80
C LYS A 91 -9.88 4.53 -9.73
N GLU A 92 -9.86 3.82 -10.86
CA GLU A 92 -10.24 2.40 -10.94
C GLU A 92 -9.48 1.58 -9.90
N PHE A 93 -8.16 1.73 -9.87
CA PHE A 93 -7.31 1.05 -8.92
C PHE A 93 -7.64 1.34 -7.46
N VAL A 94 -7.71 2.61 -7.04
CA VAL A 94 -7.92 2.89 -5.62
C VAL A 94 -9.29 2.40 -5.19
N THR A 95 -10.29 2.48 -6.07
CA THR A 95 -11.65 2.02 -5.80
C THR A 95 -11.72 0.51 -5.67
N GLU A 96 -11.07 -0.25 -6.56
CA GLU A 96 -10.98 -1.71 -6.44
C GLU A 96 -10.18 -2.12 -5.20
N TYR A 97 -9.01 -1.50 -5.02
CA TYR A 97 -8.07 -1.86 -3.96
C TYR A 97 -8.63 -1.63 -2.56
N TYR A 98 -9.26 -0.47 -2.33
CA TYR A 98 -9.90 -0.17 -1.05
C TYR A 98 -11.34 -0.68 -0.98
N SER A 99 -11.87 -1.28 -2.07
CA SER A 99 -13.27 -1.68 -2.22
C SER A 99 -14.23 -0.56 -1.81
N PHE A 100 -13.91 0.68 -2.20
CA PHE A 100 -14.54 1.90 -1.71
C PHE A 100 -14.69 2.98 -2.80
N GLU A 101 -15.82 3.69 -2.81
CA GLU A 101 -16.02 4.83 -3.72
C GLU A 101 -15.55 6.13 -3.08
N PHE A 102 -14.51 6.73 -3.65
CA PHE A 102 -13.95 7.99 -3.19
C PHE A 102 -14.65 9.20 -3.79
N ASP A 103 -14.62 10.34 -3.08
CA ASP A 103 -15.00 11.62 -3.66
C ASP A 103 -14.07 11.95 -4.85
N ASP A 104 -14.66 12.08 -6.04
CA ASP A 104 -13.93 12.26 -7.29
C ASP A 104 -13.07 13.53 -7.30
N LYS A 105 -13.52 14.60 -6.63
CA LYS A 105 -12.78 15.87 -6.62
C LYS A 105 -11.54 15.76 -5.75
N LEU A 106 -11.68 15.23 -4.53
CA LEU A 106 -10.58 15.02 -3.61
C LEU A 106 -9.59 14.01 -4.16
N LEU A 107 -10.07 12.92 -4.78
CA LEU A 107 -9.20 11.91 -5.37
C LEU A 107 -8.42 12.46 -6.58
N LYS A 108 -9.07 13.27 -7.42
CA LYS A 108 -8.41 13.94 -8.55
C LYS A 108 -7.39 14.98 -8.11
N LYS A 109 -7.67 15.68 -7.01
CA LYS A 109 -6.72 16.59 -6.39
C LYS A 109 -5.49 15.84 -5.89
N LEU A 110 -5.68 14.72 -5.17
CA LEU A 110 -4.58 13.86 -4.72
C LEU A 110 -3.72 13.36 -5.89
N TYR A 111 -4.34 12.92 -6.98
CA TYR A 111 -3.63 12.48 -8.19
C TYR A 111 -2.79 13.59 -8.83
N THR A 112 -3.34 14.80 -8.90
CA THR A 112 -2.71 15.93 -9.63
C THR A 112 -1.64 16.63 -8.80
N ASP A 113 -1.93 16.86 -7.52
CA ASP A 113 -1.12 17.69 -6.63
C ASP A 113 -0.21 16.86 -5.73
N GLY A 114 -0.37 15.52 -5.73
CA GLY A 114 0.38 14.59 -4.90
C GLY A 114 0.11 14.70 -3.40
N SER A 115 -0.84 15.54 -2.98
CA SER A 115 -1.11 15.81 -1.56
C SER A 115 -2.53 16.34 -1.31
N LEU A 116 -3.00 16.14 -0.08
CA LEU A 116 -4.22 16.71 0.48
C LEU A 116 -3.90 17.30 1.86
N SER A 117 -4.66 18.31 2.29
CA SER A 117 -4.60 18.76 3.69
C SER A 117 -5.17 17.70 4.64
N ASP A 118 -4.81 17.73 5.92
CA ASP A 118 -5.32 16.78 6.93
C ASP A 118 -6.86 16.69 6.93
N ARG A 119 -7.53 17.84 6.75
CA ARG A 119 -8.99 17.91 6.64
C ARG A 119 -9.52 17.20 5.40
N GLU A 120 -8.89 17.42 4.25
CA GLU A 120 -9.31 16.81 2.98
C GLU A 120 -9.03 15.30 2.97
N LEU A 121 -7.92 14.87 3.60
CA LEU A 121 -7.62 13.45 3.78
C LEU A 121 -8.67 12.77 4.64
N ALA A 122 -9.03 13.38 5.77
CA ALA A 122 -10.08 12.91 6.66
C ALA A 122 -11.47 12.83 5.96
N GLU A 123 -11.77 13.80 5.10
CA GLU A 123 -12.98 13.77 4.26
C GLU A 123 -12.95 12.64 3.23
N LEU A 124 -11.78 12.36 2.63
CA LEU A 124 -11.59 11.31 1.64
C LEU A 124 -11.70 9.90 2.25
N THR A 125 -11.09 9.66 3.41
CA THR A 125 -11.01 8.32 4.06
C THR A 125 -12.23 7.96 4.89
N HIS A 126 -13.19 8.87 5.05
CA HIS A 126 -14.40 8.68 5.86
C HIS A 126 -14.13 8.43 7.36
N GLU A 127 -12.92 8.71 7.86
CA GLU A 127 -12.52 8.52 9.26
C GLU A 127 -13.25 9.44 10.27
N TYR A 128 -14.16 10.31 9.82
CA TYR A 128 -14.98 11.19 10.67
C TYR A 128 -16.46 10.77 10.82
N ARG A 129 -16.76 9.47 10.71
CA ARG A 129 -18.04 8.93 11.20
C ARG A 129 -17.82 7.77 12.17
N GLY A 130 -17.55 8.12 13.42
CA GLY A 130 -17.50 7.21 14.57
C GLY A 130 -16.76 7.81 15.74
#